data_AF-A0A0D1A6C8-F1
#
_entry.id   AF-A0A0D1A6C8-F1
#
_cell.length_a   1.000
_cell.length_b   1.000
_cell.length_c   1.000
_cell.angle_alpha   90.00
_cell.angle_beta   90.00
_cell.angle_gamma   90.00
#
_symmetry.space_group_name_H-M   'P 1'
#
loop_
_entity.id
_entity.type
_entity.pdbx_description
1 polymer ?
#
loop_
_entity_poly.entity_id
_entity_poly.type
_entity_poly.pdbx_seq_one_letter_code
_entity_poly.pdbx_strand_id
1 'polypeptide(L)' 'MARKDEQIKIDPTDFAHMVLGGSLKKDDEEDLVYIKRQLRLYLESLLLAQDFNDLEETQFDVAKESQRDEILQKIIEHRY' A
#
# COMPACT_ATOMS: atom_id res chain seq x y z
N MET A 1 -13.28 -8.54 -18.21
CA MET A 1 -12.44 -9.60 -17.60
C MET A 1 -11.44 -8.92 -16.69
N ALA A 2 -11.75 -8.81 -15.40
CA ALA A 2 -10.80 -8.27 -14.42
C ALA A 2 -9.78 -9.35 -14.10
N ARG A 3 -8.49 -9.04 -14.20
CA ARG A 3 -7.43 -9.99 -13.85
C ARG A 3 -7.54 -10.27 -12.35
N LYS A 4 -7.77 -11.55 -12.02
CA LYS A 4 -7.62 -12.09 -10.67
C LYS A 4 -6.15 -11.94 -10.26
N ASP A 5 -5.93 -11.35 -9.09
CA ASP A 5 -4.77 -11.61 -8.23
C ASP A 5 -3.40 -11.04 -8.66
N GLU A 6 -3.32 -9.81 -9.17
CA GLU A 6 -2.05 -9.07 -9.22
C GLU A 6 -1.94 -8.20 -7.95
N GLN A 7 -1.07 -8.59 -7.01
CA GLN A 7 -0.75 -7.81 -5.81
C GLN A 7 -0.27 -6.41 -6.23
N ILE A 8 -0.97 -5.36 -5.79
CA ILE A 8 -0.56 -3.98 -6.09
C ILE A 8 0.51 -3.59 -5.07
N LYS A 9 1.76 -3.43 -5.51
CA LYS A 9 2.85 -2.93 -4.68
C LYS A 9 3.21 -1.51 -5.09
N ILE A 10 3.23 -0.60 -4.12
CA ILE A 10 3.63 0.80 -4.30
C ILE A 10 5.12 0.90 -3.97
N ASP A 11 5.93 1.50 -4.85
CA ASP A 11 7.27 1.94 -4.46
C ASP A 11 7.14 3.16 -3.52
N PRO A 12 7.53 3.05 -2.24
CA PRO A 12 7.27 4.12 -1.28
C PRO A 12 8.01 5.42 -1.61
N THR A 13 9.21 5.31 -2.18
CA THR A 13 10.05 6.47 -2.49
C THR A 13 9.49 7.21 -3.70
N ASP A 14 9.13 6.50 -4.77
CA ASP A 14 8.50 7.09 -5.94
C ASP A 14 7.16 7.74 -5.58
N PHE A 15 6.35 7.06 -4.76
CA PHE A 15 5.09 7.62 -4.27
C PHE A 15 5.30 8.92 -3.48
N ALA A 16 6.24 8.92 -2.53
CA ALA A 16 6.54 10.11 -1.75
C ALA A 16 7.02 11.27 -2.64
N HIS A 17 7.86 11.00 -3.64
CA HIS A 17 8.30 12.01 -4.60
C HIS A 17 7.13 12.58 -5.44
N MET A 18 6.20 11.74 -5.89
CA MET A 18 5.00 12.19 -6.59
C MET A 18 4.13 13.10 -5.72
N VAL A 19 3.95 12.76 -4.44
CA VAL A 19 3.20 13.59 -3.48
C VAL A 19 3.87 14.94 -3.26
N LEU A 20 5.19 14.98 -3.10
CA LEU A 20 5.94 16.24 -2.97
C LEU A 20 5.81 17.12 -4.21
N GLY A 21 5.82 16.53 -5.41
CA GLY A 21 5.66 17.26 -6.68
C GLY A 21 4.36 18.07 -6.78
N GLY A 22 3.30 17.63 -6.07
CA GLY A 22 2.03 18.36 -5.98
C GLY A 22 1.97 19.39 -4.84
N SER A 23 2.96 19.41 -3.94
CA SER A 23 2.96 20.24 -2.72
C SER A 23 3.81 21.49 -2.88
N LEU A 24 3.30 22.45 -3.66
CA LEU A 24 4.01 23.71 -3.89
C LEU A 24 4.10 24.58 -2.64
N LYS A 25 5.13 25.44 -2.62
CA LYS A 25 5.29 26.50 -1.62
C LYS A 25 4.14 27.51 -1.77
N LYS A 26 3.59 27.99 -0.66
CA LYS A 26 2.56 29.05 -0.70
C LYS A 26 3.23 30.43 -0.80
N ASP A 27 2.51 31.40 -1.39
CA ASP A 27 3.05 32.74 -1.70
C ASP A 27 3.66 33.44 -0.47
N ASP A 28 3.03 33.32 0.70
CA ASP A 28 3.48 33.96 1.95
C ASP A 28 4.18 32.97 2.94
N GLU A 29 4.61 31.81 2.47
CA GLU A 29 5.26 30.81 3.32
C GLU A 29 6.76 31.11 3.48
N GLU A 30 7.27 31.09 4.71
CA GLU A 30 8.72 31.15 4.95
C GLU A 30 9.42 29.87 4.45
N ASP A 31 10.63 30.00 3.91
CA ASP A 31 11.39 28.85 3.36
C ASP A 31 11.58 27.73 4.38
N LEU A 32 11.90 28.09 5.63
CA LEU A 32 12.10 27.09 6.69
C LEU A 32 10.81 26.35 7.03
N VAL A 33 9.67 27.04 7.00
CA VAL A 33 8.34 26.45 7.23
C VAL A 33 8.00 25.51 6.07
N TYR A 34 8.23 25.96 4.84
CA TYR A 34 8.05 25.15 3.64
C TYR A 34 8.87 23.87 3.66
N ILE A 35 10.18 23.97 3.93
CA ILE A 35 11.09 22.81 3.96
C ILE A 35 10.66 21.81 5.05
N LYS A 36 10.30 22.28 6.25
CA LYS A 36 9.79 21.41 7.33
C LYS A 36 8.50 20.69 6.92
N ARG A 37 7.60 21.39 6.22
CA ARG A 37 6.37 20.80 5.69
C ARG A 37 6.65 19.74 4.63
N GLN A 38 7.58 19.99 3.71
CA GLN A 38 8.00 19.00 2.70
C GLN A 38 8.63 17.76 3.35
N LEU A 39 9.53 17.95 4.32
CA LEU A 39 10.16 16.83 5.04
C LEU A 39 9.13 15.97 5.76
N ARG A 40 8.18 16.60 6.45
CA ARG A 40 7.09 15.90 7.11
C ARG A 40 6.23 15.12 6.11
N LEU A 41 5.81 15.77 5.03
CA LEU A 41 4.98 15.16 4.00
C LEU A 41 5.65 13.97 3.32
N TYR A 42 6.96 14.05 3.08
CA TYR A 42 7.75 12.95 2.55
C TYR A 42 7.71 11.72 3.47
N LEU A 43 7.96 11.92 4.77
CA LEU A 43 7.95 10.85 5.75
C LEU A 43 6.55 10.23 5.93
N GLU A 44 5.51 11.07 5.97
CA GLU A 44 4.12 10.60 6.04
C GLU A 44 3.74 9.78 4.80
N SER A 45 4.17 10.20 3.61
CA SER A 45 3.89 9.49 2.36
C SER A 45 4.62 8.15 2.28
N LEU A 46 5.88 8.10 2.74
CA LEU A 46 6.65 6.86 2.83
C LEU A 46 5.95 5.84 3.74
N LEU A 47 5.58 6.25 4.95
CA LEU A 47 4.90 5.39 5.92
C LEU A 47 3.56 4.90 5.37
N LEU A 48 2.79 5.79 4.73
CA LEU A 48 1.50 5.41 4.15
C LEU A 48 1.64 4.34 3.05
N ALA A 49 2.65 4.46 2.18
CA ALA A 49 2.88 3.46 1.13
C ALA A 49 3.39 2.13 1.71
N GLN A 50 4.19 2.17 2.78
CA GLN A 50 4.63 0.97 3.49
C GLN A 50 3.45 0.26 4.17
N ASP A 51 2.64 0.99 4.94
CA ASP A 51 1.45 0.47 5.61
C ASP A 51 0.48 -0.15 4.59
N PHE A 52 0.30 0.50 3.44
CA PHE A 52 -0.51 -0.05 2.35
C PHE A 52 0.03 -1.39 1.84
N ASN A 53 1.33 -1.47 1.57
CA ASN A 53 1.95 -2.69 1.07
C ASN A 53 1.85 -3.84 2.07
N ASP A 54 2.04 -3.55 3.36
CA ASP A 54 1.96 -4.55 4.44
C ASP A 54 0.53 -5.08 4.60
N LEU A 55 -0.48 -4.21 4.48
CA LEU A 55 -1.88 -4.59 4.48
C LEU A 55 -2.25 -5.44 3.26
N GLU A 56 -1.77 -5.07 2.08
CA GLU A 56 -2.01 -5.81 0.84
C GLU A 56 -1.39 -7.23 0.91
N GLU A 57 -0.18 -7.37 1.45
CA GLU A 57 0.46 -8.67 1.69
C GLU A 57 -0.36 -9.53 2.66
N THR A 58 -0.76 -8.95 3.80
CA THR A 58 -1.56 -9.66 4.82
C THR A 58 -2.89 -10.15 4.26
N GLN A 59 -3.62 -9.29 3.54
CA GLN A 59 -4.92 -9.65 2.95
C GLN A 59 -4.79 -10.75 1.91
N PHE A 60 -3.71 -10.73 1.13
CA PHE A 60 -3.46 -11.74 0.11
C PHE A 60 -3.11 -13.10 0.71
N ASP A 61 -2.35 -13.13 1.80
CA ASP A 61 -2.02 -14.37 2.50
C ASP A 61 -3.25 -15.02 3.14
N VAL A 62 -4.12 -14.23 3.79
CA VAL A 62 -5.41 -14.72 4.33
C VAL A 62 -6.31 -15.28 3.22
N ALA A 63 -6.34 -14.64 2.05
CA ALA A 63 -7.13 -15.12 0.92
C ALA A 63 -6.61 -16.47 0.38
N LYS A 64 -5.29 -16.65 0.30
CA LYS A 64 -4.67 -17.94 -0.09
C LYS A 64 -4.95 -19.05 0.93
N GLU A 65 -4.85 -18.74 2.22
CA GLU A 65 -5.14 -19.70 3.29
C GLU A 65 -6.59 -20.18 3.20
N SER A 66 -7.53 -19.24 3.10
CA SER A 66 -8.96 -19.53 2.94
C SER A 66 -9.23 -20.40 1.71
N GLN A 67 -8.60 -20.11 0.58
CA GLN A 67 -8.73 -20.91 -0.65
C GLN A 67 -8.18 -22.33 -0.47
N ARG A 68 -7.07 -22.49 0.28
CA ARG A 68 -6.47 -23.79 0.57
C ARG A 68 -7.38 -24.65 1.45
N ASP A 69 -7.99 -24.03 2.45
CA ASP A 69 -8.94 -24.69 3.36
C ASP A 69 -10.20 -25.15 2.62
N GLU A 70 -10.76 -24.32 1.72
CA GLU A 70 -11.89 -24.72 0.87
C GLU A 70 -11.55 -25.95 0.00
N ILE A 71 -10.35 -26.01 -0.56
CA ILE A 71 -9.90 -27.16 -1.37
C ILE A 71 -9.80 -28.41 -0.49
N LEU A 72 -9.21 -28.30 0.70
CA LEU A 72 -9.08 -29.41 1.64
C LEU A 72 -10.46 -29.93 2.10
N GLN A 73 -11.39 -29.02 2.39
CA GLN A 73 -12.75 -29.37 2.78
C GLN A 73 -13.48 -30.16 1.69
N LYS A 74 -13.39 -29.73 0.43
CA LYS A 74 -13.96 -30.46 -0.72
C LYS A 74 -13.38 -31.87 -0.88
N ILE A 75 -12.09 -32.05 -0.59
CA ILE A 75 -11.43 -33.38 -0.64
C ILE A 75 -11.96 -34.30 0.46
N ILE A 76 -12.26 -33.75 1.64
CA ILE A 76 -12.82 -34.50 2.77
C ILE A 76 -14.28 -34.89 2.47
N GLU A 77 -15.09 -33.95 1.99
CA GLU A 77 -16.49 -34.19 1.60
C GLU A 77 -16.63 -35.25 0.51
N HIS A 78 -15.68 -35.35 -0.42
CA HIS A 78 -15.69 -36.39 -1.46
C HIS A 78 -15.31 -37.79 -0.97
N ARG A 79 -14.80 -37.90 0.27
CA ARG A 79 -14.31 -39.17 0.85
C ARG A 79 -15.34 -39.83 1.79
N TYR A 80 -16.40 -39.12 2.13
CA TYR A 80 -17.54 -39.59 2.94
C TYR A 80 -18.82 -39.62 2.10
#